data_AF-A0A254QS15-F1
#
_entry.id   AF-A0A254QS15-F1
#
_cell.length_a   1.000
_cell.length_b   1.000
_cell.length_c   1.000
_cell.angle_alpha   90.00
_cell.angle_beta   90.00
_cell.angle_gamma   90.00
#
_symmetry.space_group_name_H-M   'P 1'
#
loop_
_entity.id
_entity.type
_entity.pdbx_description
1 polymer ?
#
loop_
_entity_poly.entity_id
_entity_poly.type
_entity_poly.pdbx_seq_one_letter_code
_entity_poly.pdbx_strand_id
1 'polypeptide(L)'
;MENPWIAALSALFLWWFATGAILIVVRRAGRAGTQVALAALPLLGLGIWGFTATLQDTSSMGAYGGFFAALAIWGWIELAFLTGLATGPNLHPCPKDIPEWERFIRAWGTIAHHEMLILGFALAMLALGWGAENQVGVWTFLVLFAARISAKLNLYLGVPRINLEFLPEALSHLPSHFRMAPMNWLFPVSVTLLAFATDCWLDRLLAAESVGARTGYALVAAITGLALVEHWLMVLPLPDAKLWRWMLPAPKPTQTKKTIREVHHGF
;
A
#
# COMPACT_ATOMS: atom_id res chain seq x y z
N MET A 1 -18.95 8.32 20.05
CA MET A 1 -18.25 7.88 18.82
C MET A 1 -18.57 6.40 18.56
N GLU A 2 -19.86 6.06 18.53
CA GLU A 2 -20.36 4.67 18.67
C GLU A 2 -21.02 4.14 17.40
N ASN A 3 -20.80 4.83 16.27
CA ASN A 3 -21.46 4.52 15.02
C ASN A 3 -20.46 3.83 14.07
N PRO A 4 -20.73 2.62 13.56
CA PRO A 4 -19.90 1.93 12.57
C PRO A 4 -19.57 2.79 11.34
N TRP A 5 -20.46 3.71 10.97
CA TRP A 5 -20.22 4.67 9.89
C TRP A 5 -19.05 5.61 10.20
N ILE A 6 -18.85 6.02 11.46
CA ILE A 6 -17.71 6.85 11.86
C ILE A 6 -16.42 6.05 11.72
N ALA A 7 -16.40 4.79 12.15
CA ALA A 7 -15.24 3.91 12.00
C ALA A 7 -14.86 3.73 10.52
N ALA A 8 -15.83 3.46 9.66
CA ALA A 8 -15.60 3.33 8.22
C ALA A 8 -15.07 4.64 7.60
N LEU A 9 -15.65 5.79 7.96
CA LEU A 9 -15.18 7.10 7.50
C LEU A 9 -13.78 7.42 8.01
N SER A 10 -13.45 7.06 9.26
CA SER A 10 -12.09 7.20 9.79
C SER A 10 -11.10 6.35 8.99
N ALA A 11 -11.41 5.08 8.74
CA ALA A 11 -10.56 4.18 7.95
C ALA A 11 -10.35 4.72 6.52
N LEU A 12 -11.42 5.17 5.85
CA LEU A 12 -11.35 5.80 4.54
C LEU A 12 -10.47 7.06 4.55
N PHE A 13 -10.71 7.96 5.49
CA PHE A 13 -9.95 9.20 5.62
C PHE A 13 -8.47 8.92 5.88
N LEU A 14 -8.15 7.99 6.80
CA LEU A 14 -6.79 7.62 7.14
C LEU A 14 -6.08 6.95 5.97
N TRP A 15 -6.73 6.02 5.29
CA TRP A 15 -6.16 5.37 4.11
C TRP A 15 -5.84 6.39 3.02
N TRP A 16 -6.78 7.29 2.72
CA TRP A 16 -6.60 8.35 1.73
C TRP A 16 -5.50 9.34 2.14
N PHE A 17 -5.58 9.84 3.37
CA PHE A 17 -4.66 10.84 3.91
C PHE A 17 -3.24 10.28 4.07
N ALA A 18 -3.08 9.07 4.61
CA ALA A 18 -1.77 8.44 4.80
C ALA A 18 -1.08 8.20 3.46
N THR A 19 -1.81 7.67 2.46
CA THR A 19 -1.29 7.48 1.10
C THR A 19 -0.81 8.80 0.51
N GLY A 20 -1.63 9.85 0.59
CA GLY A 20 -1.25 11.18 0.10
C GLY A 20 -0.07 11.81 0.85
N ALA A 21 -0.07 11.71 2.18
CA ALA A 21 0.97 12.27 3.04
C ALA A 21 2.33 11.63 2.77
N ILE A 22 2.38 10.30 2.67
CA ILE A 22 3.62 9.56 2.37
C ILE A 22 4.17 10.00 1.00
N LEU A 23 3.33 10.11 -0.03
CA LEU A 23 3.77 10.54 -1.36
C LEU A 23 4.31 11.98 -1.36
N ILE A 24 3.68 12.90 -0.63
CA ILE A 24 4.17 14.28 -0.47
C ILE A 24 5.53 14.28 0.23
N VAL A 25 5.67 13.53 1.31
CA VAL A 25 6.91 13.43 2.08
C VAL A 25 8.04 12.86 1.22
N VAL A 26 7.79 11.75 0.52
CA VAL A 26 8.77 11.12 -0.38
C VAL A 26 9.19 12.08 -1.50
N ARG A 27 8.23 12.79 -2.10
CA ARG A 27 8.53 13.76 -3.16
C ARG A 27 9.35 14.94 -2.65
N ARG A 28 9.06 15.44 -1.45
CA ARG A 28 9.82 16.53 -0.82
C ARG A 28 11.21 16.08 -0.35
N ALA A 29 11.35 14.82 0.05
CA ALA A 29 12.61 14.28 0.54
C ALA A 29 13.69 14.27 -0.56
N GLY A 30 13.33 14.00 -1.81
CA GLY A 30 14.27 13.98 -2.92
C GLY A 30 15.47 13.06 -2.62
N ARG A 31 16.68 13.62 -2.62
CA ARG A 31 17.93 12.90 -2.29
C ARG A 31 18.11 12.57 -0.81
N ALA A 32 17.33 13.20 0.08
CA ALA A 32 17.38 12.98 1.53
C ALA A 32 16.39 11.90 2.01
N GLY A 33 15.91 11.03 1.11
CA GLY A 33 14.93 9.97 1.43
C GLY A 33 15.27 9.17 2.67
N THR A 34 16.49 8.65 2.76
CA THR A 34 16.98 7.86 3.92
C THR A 34 16.87 8.63 5.23
N GLN A 35 17.25 9.92 5.25
CA GLN A 35 17.18 10.74 6.46
C GLN A 35 15.75 10.96 6.92
N VAL A 36 14.82 11.12 5.97
CA VAL A 36 13.39 11.28 6.26
C VAL A 36 12.79 9.99 6.84
N ALA A 37 13.16 8.82 6.32
CA ALA A 37 12.72 7.54 6.89
C ALA A 37 13.27 7.33 8.31
N LEU A 38 14.53 7.69 8.56
CA LEU A 38 15.12 7.62 9.90
C LEU A 38 14.47 8.63 10.87
N ALA A 39 14.20 9.86 10.42
CA ALA A 39 13.50 10.87 11.21
C ALA A 39 12.07 10.46 11.56
N ALA A 40 11.46 9.55 10.79
CA ALA A 40 10.15 8.99 11.07
C ALA A 40 10.18 7.79 12.04
N LEU A 41 11.34 7.33 12.52
CA LEU A 41 11.43 6.24 13.52
C LEU A 41 10.57 6.46 14.79
N PRO A 42 10.38 7.69 15.31
CA PRO A 42 9.44 7.92 16.40
C PRO A 42 8.00 7.48 16.07
N LEU A 43 7.56 7.59 14.81
CA LEU A 43 6.24 7.10 14.38
C LEU A 43 6.15 5.58 14.54
N LEU A 44 7.20 4.85 14.17
CA LEU A 44 7.28 3.40 14.37
C LEU A 44 7.25 3.05 15.86
N GLY A 45 8.04 3.75 16.69
CA GLY A 45 8.08 3.54 18.13
C GLY A 45 6.72 3.78 18.79
N LEU A 46 6.03 4.86 18.41
CA LEU A 46 4.66 5.15 18.86
C LEU A 46 3.66 4.09 18.38
N GLY A 47 3.82 3.59 17.16
CA GLY A 47 2.99 2.49 16.64
C GLY A 47 3.18 1.20 17.45
N ILE A 48 4.41 0.81 17.74
CA ILE A 48 4.71 -0.38 18.56
C ILE A 48 4.17 -0.20 19.98
N TRP A 49 4.40 0.95 20.60
CA TRP A 49 3.88 1.25 21.94
C TRP A 49 2.35 1.28 21.97
N GLY A 50 1.70 1.91 21.00
CA GLY A 50 0.25 1.96 20.90
C GLY A 50 -0.36 0.58 20.69
N PHE A 51 0.29 -0.28 19.89
CA PHE A 51 -0.13 -1.66 19.71
C PHE A 51 -0.08 -2.44 21.02
N THR A 52 1.06 -2.42 21.73
CA THR A 52 1.21 -3.16 22.98
C THR A 52 0.31 -2.62 24.10
N ALA A 53 0.10 -1.30 24.16
CA ALA A 53 -0.78 -0.66 25.14
C ALA A 53 -2.26 -1.01 24.93
N THR A 54 -2.68 -1.39 23.72
CA THR A 54 -4.09 -1.64 23.39
C THR A 54 -4.48 -3.11 23.36
N LEU A 55 -3.52 -4.05 23.53
CA LEU A 55 -3.75 -5.50 23.46
C LEU A 55 -4.86 -6.01 24.40
N GLN A 56 -4.98 -5.41 25.58
CA GLN A 56 -5.95 -5.81 26.62
C GLN A 56 -7.11 -4.82 26.77
N ASP A 57 -7.17 -3.78 25.93
CA ASP A 57 -8.22 -2.78 25.97
C ASP A 57 -9.35 -3.16 25.01
N THR A 58 -10.44 -3.69 25.57
CA THR A 58 -11.66 -4.10 24.85
C THR A 58 -12.66 -2.97 24.61
N SER A 59 -12.31 -1.75 25.00
CA SER A 59 -13.13 -0.56 24.72
C SER A 59 -13.05 -0.17 23.24
N SER A 60 -13.94 0.73 22.82
CA SER A 60 -13.85 1.35 21.50
C SER A 60 -12.55 2.13 21.30
N MET A 61 -12.00 2.71 22.37
CA MET A 61 -10.72 3.42 22.30
C MET A 61 -9.57 2.46 22.02
N GLY A 62 -9.57 1.29 22.65
CA GLY A 62 -8.64 0.21 22.37
C GLY A 62 -8.69 -0.24 20.92
N ALA A 63 -9.90 -0.39 20.35
CA ALA A 63 -10.08 -0.75 18.94
C ALA A 63 -9.47 0.30 17.99
N TYR A 64 -9.78 1.59 18.20
CA TYR A 64 -9.18 2.67 17.41
C TYR A 64 -7.66 2.73 17.60
N GLY A 65 -7.18 2.65 18.85
CA GLY A 65 -5.76 2.71 19.17
C GLY A 65 -4.96 1.58 18.51
N GLY A 66 -5.47 0.35 18.55
CA GLY A 66 -4.87 -0.79 17.85
C GLY A 66 -4.84 -0.63 16.34
N PHE A 67 -5.92 -0.10 15.75
CA PHE A 67 -5.99 0.22 14.32
C PHE A 67 -4.97 1.31 13.91
N PHE A 68 -4.92 2.42 14.65
CA PHE A 68 -3.97 3.52 14.40
C PHE A 68 -2.52 3.07 14.58
N ALA A 69 -2.26 2.25 15.59
CA ALA A 69 -0.95 1.66 15.84
C ALA A 69 -0.48 0.80 14.66
N ALA A 70 -1.35 -0.08 14.15
CA ALA A 70 -1.06 -0.89 12.96
C ALA A 70 -0.76 -0.02 11.74
N LEU A 71 -1.55 1.05 11.51
CA LEU A 71 -1.30 2.00 10.42
C LEU A 71 0.00 2.80 10.59
N ALA A 72 0.39 3.15 11.81
CA ALA A 72 1.64 3.86 12.07
C ALA A 72 2.86 2.97 11.77
N ILE A 73 2.82 1.71 12.22
CA ILE A 73 3.85 0.70 11.89
C ILE A 73 3.92 0.51 10.37
N TRP A 74 2.77 0.26 9.74
CA TRP A 74 2.67 0.10 8.29
C TRP A 74 3.19 1.32 7.54
N GLY A 75 2.74 2.51 7.90
CA GLY A 75 3.11 3.76 7.24
C GLY A 75 4.60 4.06 7.32
N TRP A 76 5.27 3.72 8.42
CA TRP A 76 6.73 3.83 8.50
C TRP A 76 7.44 2.83 7.57
N ILE A 77 6.98 1.57 7.53
CA ILE A 77 7.52 0.54 6.63
C ILE A 77 7.39 1.01 5.16
N GLU A 78 6.24 1.56 4.79
CA GLU A 78 6.01 2.14 3.46
C GLU A 78 6.91 3.32 3.15
N LEU A 79 7.09 4.23 4.11
CA LEU A 79 7.98 5.36 3.93
C LEU A 79 9.43 4.90 3.75
N ALA A 80 9.90 3.93 4.54
CA ALA A 80 11.23 3.36 4.42
C ALA A 80 11.46 2.68 3.05
N PHE A 81 10.42 2.03 2.51
CA PHE A 81 10.46 1.46 1.16
C PHE A 81 10.53 2.52 0.08
N LEU A 82 9.60 3.49 0.08
CA LEU A 82 9.48 4.50 -0.96
C LEU A 82 10.66 5.48 -1.00
N THR A 83 11.37 5.64 0.12
CA THR A 83 12.58 6.46 0.22
C THR A 83 13.87 5.72 -0.15
N GLY A 84 13.81 4.41 -0.41
CA GLY A 84 14.98 3.61 -0.77
C GLY A 84 15.81 3.10 0.41
N LEU A 85 15.36 3.27 1.66
CA LEU A 85 16.06 2.73 2.84
C LEU A 85 15.92 1.21 2.92
N ALA A 86 14.73 0.68 2.61
CA ALA A 86 14.41 -0.74 2.67
C ALA A 86 14.31 -1.39 1.28
N THR A 87 15.06 -0.91 0.28
CA THR A 87 15.13 -1.54 -1.05
C THR A 87 16.07 -2.74 -1.05
N GLY A 88 15.81 -3.68 -1.96
CA GLY A 88 16.59 -4.91 -2.12
C GLY A 88 18.01 -4.68 -2.65
N PRO A 89 18.91 -5.68 -2.54
CA PRO A 89 20.32 -5.55 -2.92
C PRO A 89 20.56 -5.36 -4.43
N ASN A 90 19.55 -5.62 -5.27
CA ASN A 90 19.68 -5.55 -6.71
C ASN A 90 19.17 -4.21 -7.25
N LEU A 91 20.09 -3.29 -7.54
CA LEU A 91 19.82 -1.97 -8.12
C LEU A 91 20.04 -1.92 -9.65
N HIS A 92 20.35 -3.06 -10.27
CA HIS A 92 20.76 -3.10 -11.67
C HIS A 92 19.58 -3.31 -12.63
N PRO A 93 19.57 -2.67 -13.82
CA PRO A 93 18.57 -2.90 -14.85
C PRO A 93 18.51 -4.37 -15.28
N CYS A 94 17.30 -4.90 -15.52
CA CYS A 94 17.12 -6.25 -16.01
C CYS A 94 17.73 -6.41 -17.41
N PRO A 95 18.59 -7.42 -17.66
CA PRO A 95 18.96 -7.81 -19.01
C PRO A 95 17.73 -8.19 -19.82
N LYS A 96 17.74 -7.91 -21.14
CA LYS A 96 16.57 -8.12 -22.00
C LYS A 96 16.25 -9.60 -22.25
N ASP A 97 17.27 -10.48 -22.21
CA ASP A 97 17.17 -11.90 -22.57
C ASP A 97 17.41 -12.84 -21.36
N ILE A 98 16.54 -12.78 -20.35
CA ILE A 98 16.54 -13.76 -19.26
C ILE A 98 15.20 -14.48 -19.13
N PRO A 99 15.20 -15.76 -18.70
CA PRO A 99 13.98 -16.53 -18.42
C PRO A 99 13.07 -15.81 -17.42
N GLU A 100 11.76 -16.00 -17.55
CA GLU A 100 10.75 -15.33 -16.71
C GLU A 100 10.94 -15.62 -15.21
N TRP A 101 11.36 -16.83 -14.85
CA TRP A 101 11.64 -17.20 -13.46
C TRP A 101 12.85 -16.43 -12.88
N GLU A 102 13.88 -16.19 -13.69
CA GLU A 102 15.06 -15.44 -13.26
C GLU A 102 14.75 -13.94 -13.16
N ARG A 103 13.89 -13.43 -14.05
CA ARG A 103 13.34 -12.07 -13.97
C ARG A 103 12.52 -11.87 -12.69
N PHE A 104 11.71 -12.86 -12.31
CA PHE A 104 10.97 -12.85 -11.05
C PHE A 104 11.89 -12.76 -9.83
N ILE A 105 12.92 -13.62 -9.76
CA ILE A 105 13.86 -13.64 -8.63
C ILE A 105 14.64 -12.32 -8.56
N ARG A 106 15.05 -11.76 -9.70
CA ARG A 106 15.75 -10.46 -9.73
C ARG A 106 14.83 -9.31 -9.35
N ALA A 107 13.56 -9.31 -9.79
CA ALA A 107 12.55 -8.33 -9.40
C ALA A 107 12.22 -8.44 -7.90
N TRP A 108 12.04 -9.65 -7.38
CA TRP A 108 11.89 -9.92 -5.95
C TRP A 108 13.11 -9.42 -5.16
N GLY A 109 14.31 -9.68 -5.68
CA GLY A 109 15.58 -9.19 -5.14
C GLY A 109 15.71 -7.67 -5.10
N THR A 110 14.86 -6.91 -5.81
CA THR A 110 14.82 -5.43 -5.70
C THR A 110 13.93 -4.94 -4.54
N ILE A 111 13.07 -5.81 -4.00
CA ILE A 111 12.12 -5.50 -2.91
C ILE A 111 12.26 -6.41 -1.69
N ALA A 112 13.21 -7.35 -1.70
CA ALA A 112 13.31 -8.41 -0.70
C ALA A 112 13.47 -7.90 0.74
N HIS A 113 14.26 -6.85 0.99
CA HIS A 113 14.40 -6.27 2.33
C HIS A 113 13.07 -5.76 2.88
N HIS A 114 12.28 -5.09 2.04
CA HIS A 114 10.94 -4.63 2.40
C HIS A 114 9.99 -5.79 2.70
N GLU A 115 10.01 -6.85 1.87
CA GLU A 115 9.18 -8.04 2.10
C GLU A 115 9.55 -8.76 3.39
N MET A 116 10.84 -8.87 3.70
CA MET A 116 11.30 -9.45 4.97
C MET A 116 10.95 -8.57 6.17
N LEU A 117 11.01 -7.23 6.01
CA LEU A 117 10.65 -6.29 7.05
C LEU A 117 9.16 -6.39 7.39
N ILE A 118 8.29 -6.34 6.37
CA ILE A 118 6.85 -6.41 6.57
C ILE A 118 6.41 -7.78 7.12
N LEU A 119 7.05 -8.87 6.66
CA LEU A 119 6.83 -10.22 7.20
C LEU A 119 7.28 -10.32 8.66
N GLY A 120 8.45 -9.75 8.99
CA GLY A 120 8.96 -9.72 10.36
C GLY A 120 7.99 -9.01 11.31
N PHE A 121 7.46 -7.85 10.91
CA PHE A 121 6.44 -7.15 11.68
C PHE A 121 5.12 -7.93 11.77
N ALA A 122 4.67 -8.58 10.69
CA ALA A 122 3.47 -9.42 10.73
C ALA A 122 3.62 -10.56 11.75
N LEU A 123 4.75 -11.26 11.74
CA LEU A 123 5.04 -12.34 12.69
C LEU A 123 5.18 -11.83 14.13
N ALA A 124 5.85 -10.69 14.33
CA ALA A 124 5.99 -10.09 15.65
C ALA A 124 4.63 -9.65 16.23
N MET A 125 3.78 -9.00 15.42
CA MET A 125 2.44 -8.61 15.85
C MET A 125 1.56 -9.82 16.12
N LEU A 126 1.67 -10.90 15.33
CA LEU A 126 0.98 -12.16 15.60
C LEU A 126 1.43 -12.80 16.91
N ALA A 127 2.74 -12.86 17.16
CA ALA A 127 3.28 -13.44 18.38
C ALA A 127 2.88 -12.65 19.63
N LEU A 128 2.97 -11.31 19.57
CA LEU A 128 2.60 -10.42 20.67
C LEU A 128 1.08 -10.33 20.88
N GLY A 129 0.31 -10.40 19.79
CA GLY A 129 -1.14 -10.39 19.83
C GLY A 129 -1.75 -11.75 20.14
N TRP A 130 -0.97 -12.82 20.22
CA TRP A 130 -1.50 -14.16 20.45
C TRP A 130 -2.19 -14.24 21.82
N GLY A 131 -3.49 -14.55 21.83
CA GLY A 131 -4.30 -14.63 23.05
C GLY A 131 -4.69 -13.27 23.66
N ALA A 132 -4.43 -12.16 22.97
CA ALA A 132 -4.88 -10.83 23.40
C ALA A 132 -6.39 -10.65 23.19
N GLU A 133 -7.05 -9.89 24.07
CA GLU A 133 -8.49 -9.61 23.97
C GLU A 133 -8.81 -8.71 22.77
N ASN A 134 -7.93 -7.75 22.47
CA ASN A 134 -8.06 -6.85 21.32
C ASN A 134 -7.16 -7.28 20.15
N GLN A 135 -7.80 -7.82 19.11
CA GLN A 135 -7.12 -8.32 17.90
C GLN A 135 -7.12 -7.32 16.74
N VAL A 136 -7.65 -6.10 16.92
CA VAL A 136 -7.87 -5.17 15.81
C VAL A 136 -6.58 -4.78 15.11
N GLY A 137 -5.52 -4.48 15.87
CA GLY A 137 -4.21 -4.14 15.30
C GLY A 137 -3.60 -5.28 14.48
N VAL A 138 -3.70 -6.52 14.97
CA VAL A 138 -3.20 -7.71 14.27
C VAL A 138 -3.93 -7.91 12.94
N TRP A 139 -5.27 -7.94 12.97
CA TRP A 139 -6.07 -8.16 11.77
C TRP A 139 -5.90 -7.03 10.76
N THR A 140 -5.82 -5.78 11.22
CA THR A 140 -5.56 -4.63 10.34
C THR A 140 -4.24 -4.81 9.60
N PHE A 141 -3.16 -5.14 10.30
CA PHE A 141 -1.85 -5.32 9.70
C PHE A 141 -1.83 -6.52 8.74
N LEU A 142 -2.47 -7.63 9.10
CA LEU A 142 -2.55 -8.82 8.25
C LEU A 142 -3.36 -8.60 6.98
N VAL A 143 -4.47 -7.87 7.05
CA VAL A 143 -5.28 -7.51 5.88
C VAL A 143 -4.43 -6.66 4.93
N LEU A 144 -3.73 -5.65 5.45
CA LEU A 144 -2.83 -4.82 4.64
C LEU A 144 -1.72 -5.66 4.00
N PHE A 145 -1.09 -6.55 4.77
CA PHE A 145 -0.04 -7.45 4.28
C PHE A 145 -0.56 -8.36 3.15
N ALA A 146 -1.68 -9.05 3.37
CA ALA A 146 -2.27 -9.95 2.37
C ALA A 146 -2.72 -9.19 1.12
N ALA A 147 -3.38 -8.04 1.28
CA ALA A 147 -3.78 -7.17 0.17
C ALA A 147 -2.58 -6.70 -0.64
N ARG A 148 -1.47 -6.36 0.02
CA ARG A 148 -0.22 -5.96 -0.64
C ARG A 148 0.42 -7.09 -1.44
N ILE A 149 0.52 -8.29 -0.88
CA ILE A 149 1.05 -9.46 -1.61
C ILE A 149 0.16 -9.76 -2.81
N SER A 150 -1.17 -9.75 -2.62
CA SER A 150 -2.15 -9.93 -3.69
C SER A 150 -2.00 -8.88 -4.80
N ALA A 151 -1.87 -7.60 -4.44
CA ALA A 151 -1.68 -6.52 -5.40
C ALA A 151 -0.38 -6.69 -6.20
N LYS A 152 0.73 -7.02 -5.53
CA LYS A 152 2.04 -7.26 -6.17
C LYS A 152 2.00 -8.46 -7.12
N LEU A 153 1.35 -9.55 -6.72
CA LEU A 153 1.20 -10.73 -7.58
C LEU A 153 0.32 -10.44 -8.80
N ASN A 154 -0.78 -9.69 -8.63
CA ASN A 154 -1.61 -9.25 -9.75
C ASN A 154 -0.84 -8.33 -10.71
N LEU A 155 -0.07 -7.37 -10.18
CA LEU A 155 0.80 -6.51 -10.99
C LEU A 155 1.89 -7.30 -11.72
N TYR A 156 2.50 -8.29 -11.07
CA TYR A 156 3.55 -9.13 -11.65
C TYR A 156 3.02 -10.00 -12.80
N LEU A 157 1.90 -10.69 -12.59
CA LEU A 157 1.26 -11.54 -13.59
C LEU A 157 0.59 -10.74 -14.72
N GLY A 158 0.49 -9.43 -14.54
CA GLY A 158 0.05 -8.47 -15.53
C GLY A 158 -1.40 -8.06 -15.35
N VAL A 159 -1.59 -6.74 -15.19
CA VAL A 159 -2.90 -6.08 -15.20
C VAL A 159 -2.96 -5.06 -16.32
N PRO A 160 -4.17 -4.73 -16.82
CA PRO A 160 -4.35 -3.83 -17.96
C PRO A 160 -3.80 -2.41 -17.74
N ARG A 161 -3.72 -1.94 -16.48
CA ARG A 161 -3.20 -0.63 -16.14
C ARG A 161 -2.19 -0.71 -15.00
N ILE A 162 -1.03 -0.10 -15.20
CA ILE A 162 -0.04 0.16 -14.16
C ILE A 162 -0.05 1.68 -13.92
N ASN A 163 -0.33 2.10 -12.69
CA ASN A 163 -0.38 3.50 -12.30
C ASN A 163 1.03 4.08 -12.14
N LEU A 164 1.74 4.21 -13.27
CA LEU A 164 3.12 4.69 -13.36
C LEU A 164 3.31 6.13 -12.87
N GLU A 165 2.24 6.95 -12.84
CA GLU A 165 2.26 8.34 -12.39
C GLU A 165 2.48 8.51 -10.87
N PHE A 166 2.28 7.45 -10.09
CA PHE A 166 2.43 7.47 -8.62
C PHE A 166 3.79 6.95 -8.15
N LEU A 167 4.63 6.43 -9.04
CA LEU A 167 5.94 5.89 -8.67
C LEU A 167 6.95 7.04 -8.47
N PRO A 168 7.59 7.15 -7.29
CA PRO A 168 8.70 8.07 -7.08
C PRO A 168 9.85 7.80 -8.05
N GLU A 169 10.67 8.82 -8.32
CA GLU A 169 11.83 8.71 -9.23
C GLU A 169 12.82 7.61 -8.80
N ALA A 170 12.91 7.34 -7.49
CA ALA A 170 13.70 6.23 -6.91
C ALA A 170 13.21 4.83 -7.34
N LEU A 171 11.94 4.71 -7.73
CA LEU A 171 11.31 3.47 -8.20
C LEU A 171 11.10 3.46 -9.71
N SER A 172 11.69 4.41 -10.45
CA SER A 172 11.56 4.53 -11.92
C SER A 172 12.11 3.33 -12.71
N HIS A 173 12.89 2.45 -12.08
CA HIS A 173 13.40 1.22 -12.67
C HIS A 173 12.42 0.04 -12.63
N LEU A 174 11.45 0.05 -11.70
CA LEU A 174 10.45 -1.03 -11.54
C LEU A 174 9.54 -1.26 -12.77
N PRO A 175 9.06 -0.23 -13.50
CA PRO A 175 8.22 -0.39 -14.67
C PRO A 175 8.83 -1.27 -15.77
N SER A 176 10.16 -1.33 -15.87
CA SER A 176 10.87 -2.16 -16.85
C SER A 176 10.72 -3.68 -16.62
N HIS A 177 10.24 -4.08 -15.44
CA HIS A 177 10.04 -5.48 -15.07
C HIS A 177 8.57 -5.91 -15.12
N PHE A 178 7.62 -4.98 -15.26
CA PHE A 178 6.19 -5.29 -15.28
C PHE A 178 5.65 -5.38 -16.71
N ARG A 179 4.83 -6.39 -16.96
CA ARG A 179 4.14 -6.60 -18.24
C ARG A 179 2.73 -6.03 -18.17
N MET A 180 2.35 -5.20 -19.13
CA MET A 180 0.93 -4.88 -19.36
C MET A 180 0.28 -6.07 -20.05
N ALA A 181 -0.70 -6.71 -19.40
CA ALA A 181 -1.40 -7.88 -19.94
C ALA A 181 -2.92 -7.74 -19.75
N PRO A 182 -3.74 -8.29 -20.69
CA PRO A 182 -5.18 -8.37 -20.52
C PRO A 182 -5.50 -9.39 -19.42
N MET A 183 -5.85 -8.89 -18.23
CA MET A 183 -6.45 -9.58 -17.08
C MET A 183 -5.96 -11.01 -16.78
N ASN A 184 -5.16 -11.13 -15.72
CA ASN A 184 -4.68 -12.40 -15.20
C ASN A 184 -5.76 -13.19 -14.42
N TRP A 185 -5.70 -14.54 -14.44
CA TRP A 185 -6.60 -15.45 -13.69
C TRP A 185 -6.54 -15.24 -12.18
N LEU A 186 -5.44 -14.75 -11.61
CA LEU A 186 -5.38 -14.47 -10.16
C LEU A 186 -6.33 -13.35 -9.74
N PHE A 187 -6.72 -12.45 -10.65
CA PHE A 187 -7.58 -11.32 -10.34
C PHE A 187 -8.94 -11.74 -9.75
N PRO A 188 -9.75 -12.61 -10.41
CA PRO A 188 -11.01 -13.07 -9.82
C PRO A 188 -10.80 -13.79 -8.49
N VAL A 189 -9.71 -14.55 -8.32
CA VAL A 189 -9.40 -15.21 -7.03
C VAL A 189 -9.14 -14.17 -5.93
N SER A 190 -8.29 -13.18 -6.18
CA SER A 190 -7.99 -12.10 -5.24
C SER A 190 -9.24 -11.31 -4.83
N VAL A 191 -10.06 -10.94 -5.82
CA VAL A 191 -11.30 -10.19 -5.58
C VAL A 191 -12.32 -11.02 -4.80
N THR A 192 -12.49 -12.30 -5.14
CA THR A 192 -13.39 -13.20 -4.41
C THR A 192 -12.93 -13.40 -2.97
N LEU A 193 -11.62 -13.60 -2.73
CA LEU A 193 -11.08 -13.74 -1.38
C LEU A 193 -11.24 -12.46 -0.56
N LEU A 194 -10.99 -11.29 -1.14
CA LEU A 194 -11.18 -10.00 -0.45
C LEU A 194 -12.67 -9.70 -0.18
N ALA A 195 -13.56 -10.03 -1.11
CA ALA A 195 -15.00 -9.91 -0.92
C ALA A 195 -15.49 -10.84 0.18
N PHE A 196 -15.07 -12.10 0.16
CA PHE A 196 -15.39 -13.08 1.20
C PHE A 196 -14.85 -12.65 2.58
N ALA A 197 -13.61 -12.15 2.64
CA ALA A 197 -13.04 -11.64 3.88
C ALA A 197 -13.82 -10.43 4.40
N THR A 198 -14.21 -9.51 3.51
CA THR A 198 -15.04 -8.35 3.88
C THR A 198 -16.38 -8.80 4.45
N ASP A 199 -17.04 -9.77 3.81
CA ASP A 199 -18.30 -10.33 4.28
C ASP A 199 -18.16 -11.01 5.65
N CYS A 200 -17.08 -11.79 5.86
CA CYS A 200 -16.77 -12.38 7.16
C CYS A 200 -16.59 -11.33 8.26
N TRP A 201 -15.97 -10.17 7.97
CA TRP A 201 -15.85 -9.09 8.94
C TRP A 201 -17.19 -8.41 9.21
N LEU A 202 -18.04 -8.27 8.20
CA LEU A 202 -19.40 -7.72 8.35
C LEU A 202 -20.30 -8.66 9.16
N ASP A 203 -20.23 -9.97 8.94
CA ASP A 203 -20.96 -10.95 9.74
C ASP A 203 -20.53 -10.88 11.21
N ARG A 204 -19.22 -10.83 11.48
CA ARG A 204 -18.69 -10.63 12.84
C ARG A 204 -19.08 -9.29 13.45
N LEU A 205 -19.17 -8.23 12.65
CA LEU A 205 -19.65 -6.92 13.09
C LEU A 205 -21.12 -7.00 13.54
N LEU A 206 -21.96 -7.71 12.81
CA LEU A 206 -23.38 -7.89 13.13
C LEU A 206 -23.57 -8.79 14.37
N ALA A 207 -22.74 -9.81 14.53
CA ALA A 207 -22.76 -10.71 15.68
C ALA A 207 -22.09 -10.15 16.95
N ALA A 208 -21.33 -9.05 16.84
CA ALA A 208 -20.54 -8.53 17.96
C ALA A 208 -21.42 -7.85 19.03
N GLU A 209 -21.37 -8.39 20.25
CA GLU A 209 -22.14 -7.87 21.38
C GLU A 209 -21.48 -6.64 22.01
N SER A 210 -20.15 -6.63 22.13
CA SER A 210 -19.41 -5.51 22.75
C SER A 210 -19.18 -4.34 21.78
N VAL A 211 -19.15 -3.13 22.33
CA VAL A 211 -18.97 -1.90 21.53
C VAL A 211 -17.55 -1.84 20.92
N GLY A 212 -16.53 -2.29 21.64
CA GLY A 212 -15.16 -2.34 21.13
C GLY A 212 -15.00 -3.34 19.99
N ALA A 213 -15.59 -4.53 20.10
CA ALA A 213 -15.58 -5.52 19.01
C ALA A 213 -16.31 -5.00 17.76
N ARG A 214 -17.49 -4.38 17.93
CA ARG A 214 -18.20 -3.73 16.82
C ARG A 214 -17.34 -2.66 16.14
N THR A 215 -16.70 -1.80 16.92
CA THR A 215 -15.81 -0.75 16.38
C THR A 215 -14.64 -1.38 15.62
N GLY A 216 -14.00 -2.38 16.20
CA GLY A 216 -12.87 -3.10 15.62
C GLY A 216 -13.20 -3.78 14.29
N TYR A 217 -14.29 -4.56 14.24
CA TYR A 217 -14.72 -5.21 13.01
C TYR A 217 -15.17 -4.22 11.95
N ALA A 218 -15.79 -3.09 12.31
CA ALA A 218 -16.11 -2.04 11.35
C ALA A 218 -14.84 -1.43 10.71
N LEU A 219 -13.78 -1.19 11.50
CA LEU A 219 -12.49 -0.69 10.99
C LEU A 219 -11.82 -1.69 10.05
N VAL A 220 -11.74 -2.97 10.45
CA VAL A 220 -11.12 -4.03 9.65
C VAL A 220 -11.93 -4.32 8.38
N ALA A 221 -13.27 -4.32 8.46
CA ALA A 221 -14.14 -4.45 7.30
C ALA A 221 -13.92 -3.30 6.31
N ALA A 222 -13.85 -2.05 6.81
CA ALA A 222 -13.64 -0.88 5.97
C ALA A 222 -12.28 -0.92 5.25
N ILE A 223 -11.18 -1.25 5.93
CA ILE A 223 -9.87 -1.34 5.29
C ILE A 223 -9.78 -2.52 4.30
N THR A 224 -10.44 -3.63 4.59
CA THR A 224 -10.54 -4.78 3.65
C THR A 224 -11.36 -4.39 2.41
N GLY A 225 -12.47 -3.70 2.60
CA GLY A 225 -13.30 -3.17 1.51
C GLY A 225 -12.55 -2.15 0.65
N LEU A 226 -11.70 -1.31 1.25
CA LEU A 226 -10.81 -0.41 0.51
C LEU A 226 -9.79 -1.18 -0.33
N ALA A 227 -9.18 -2.22 0.23
CA ALA A 227 -8.29 -3.10 -0.53
C ALA A 227 -9.03 -3.79 -1.70
N LEU A 228 -10.28 -4.23 -1.49
CA LEU A 228 -11.13 -4.79 -2.55
C LEU A 228 -11.36 -3.76 -3.68
N VAL A 229 -11.72 -2.53 -3.33
CA VAL A 229 -11.90 -1.43 -4.31
C VAL A 229 -10.58 -1.15 -5.04
N GLU A 230 -9.46 -1.10 -4.33
CA GLU A 230 -8.13 -0.91 -4.93
C GLU A 230 -7.82 -1.99 -5.97
N HIS A 231 -8.15 -3.25 -5.69
CA HIS A 231 -7.97 -4.33 -6.67
C HIS A 231 -8.86 -4.11 -7.90
N TRP A 232 -10.14 -3.76 -7.72
CA TRP A 232 -11.01 -3.43 -8.85
C TRP A 232 -10.48 -2.26 -9.69
N LEU A 233 -9.87 -1.25 -9.07
CA LEU A 233 -9.26 -0.12 -9.77
C LEU A 233 -8.05 -0.52 -10.64
N MET A 234 -7.39 -1.64 -10.36
CA MET A 234 -6.30 -2.16 -11.22
C MET A 234 -6.80 -2.70 -12.56
N VAL A 235 -8.09 -3.06 -12.65
CA VAL A 235 -8.71 -3.65 -13.85
C VAL A 235 -9.70 -2.69 -14.51
N LEU A 236 -10.47 -1.94 -13.73
CA LEU A 236 -11.45 -1.00 -14.26
C LEU A 236 -10.76 0.25 -14.84
N PRO A 237 -11.12 0.69 -16.05
CA PRO A 237 -10.54 1.88 -16.69
C PRO A 237 -11.15 3.17 -16.11
N LEU A 238 -11.08 3.35 -14.79
CA LEU A 238 -11.55 4.56 -14.10
C LEU A 238 -10.44 5.63 -14.11
N PRO A 239 -10.76 6.92 -14.31
CA PRO A 239 -9.77 8.00 -14.24
C PRO A 239 -9.42 8.32 -12.77
N ASP A 240 -8.78 7.39 -12.09
CA ASP A 240 -8.17 7.50 -10.76
C ASP A 240 -7.22 8.71 -10.62
N ALA A 241 -6.52 9.10 -11.69
CA ALA A 241 -5.72 10.33 -11.73
C ALA A 241 -6.54 11.60 -11.40
N LYS A 242 -7.87 11.61 -11.59
CA LYS A 242 -8.72 12.75 -11.21
C LYS A 242 -8.90 12.87 -9.69
N LEU A 243 -8.96 11.75 -8.97
CA LEU A 243 -9.10 11.74 -7.51
C LEU A 243 -7.84 12.32 -6.85
N TRP A 244 -6.68 12.12 -7.47
CA TRP A 244 -5.37 12.53 -6.96
C TRP A 244 -4.75 13.73 -7.69
N ARG A 245 -5.54 14.43 -8.53
CA ARG A 245 -5.05 15.53 -9.40
C ARG A 245 -4.45 16.69 -8.62
N TRP A 246 -4.85 16.87 -7.37
CA TRP A 246 -4.29 17.86 -6.44
C TRP A 246 -2.86 17.53 -6.00
N MET A 247 -2.40 16.29 -6.18
CA MET A 247 -1.05 15.83 -5.85
C MET A 247 -0.15 15.59 -7.06
N LEU A 248 -0.67 15.55 -8.29
CA LEU A 248 0.14 15.30 -9.49
C LEU A 248 0.84 16.59 -9.94
N PRO A 249 2.09 16.55 -10.43
CA PRO A 249 2.74 17.71 -11.02
C PRO A 249 1.90 18.25 -12.17
N ALA A 250 1.84 19.58 -12.32
CA ALA A 250 1.24 20.18 -13.51
C ALA A 250 1.89 19.58 -14.78
N PRO A 251 1.11 19.19 -15.81
CA PRO A 251 1.67 18.65 -17.04
C PRO A 251 2.76 19.60 -17.55
N LYS A 252 3.98 19.07 -17.73
CA LYS A 252 5.04 19.86 -18.37
C LYS A 252 4.53 20.23 -19.77
N PRO A 253 4.52 21.52 -20.15
CA PRO A 253 4.12 21.92 -21.49
C PRO A 253 4.99 21.15 -22.48
N THR A 254 4.37 20.34 -23.34
CA THR A 254 5.06 19.68 -24.44
C THR A 254 5.69 20.78 -25.28
N GLN A 255 7.01 20.94 -25.20
CA GLN A 255 7.72 21.78 -26.16
C GLN A 255 7.63 21.07 -27.50
N THR A 256 6.64 21.48 -28.31
CA THR A 256 6.57 21.16 -29.71
C THR A 256 7.88 21.59 -30.34
N LYS A 257 8.78 20.63 -30.60
CA LYS A 257 9.94 20.83 -31.47
C LYS A 257 9.40 21.32 -32.81
N LYS A 258 9.48 22.63 -33.06
CA LYS A 258 9.37 23.18 -34.41
C LYS A 258 10.52 22.59 -35.20
N THR A 259 10.22 21.60 -36.03
CA THR A 259 11.12 21.13 -37.08
C THR A 259 11.44 22.34 -37.95
N ILE A 260 12.67 22.84 -37.85
CA ILE A 260 13.21 23.81 -38.80
C ILE A 260 13.30 23.05 -40.13
N ARG A 261 12.43 23.42 -41.07
CA ARG A 261 12.47 22.91 -42.43
C ARG A 261 13.57 23.70 -43.15
N GLU A 262 14.75 23.12 -43.28
CA GLU A 262 15.77 23.63 -44.21
C GLU A 262 15.16 23.62 -45.62
N VAL A 263 14.92 24.81 -46.16
CA VAL A 263 14.61 24.98 -47.58
C VAL A 263 15.95 25.27 -48.26
N HIS A 264 16.50 24.22 -48.88
CA HIS A 264 17.52 24.36 -49.91
C HIS A 264 16.95 25.20 -51.06
N HIS A 265 17.49 26.40 -51.28
CA HIS A 265 17.42 27.08 -52.56
C HIS A 265 18.73 26.83 -53.30
N GLY A 266 18.67 25.98 -54.32
CA GLY A 266 19.71 25.78 -55.30
C GLY A 266 19.11 25.90 -56.70
N PHE A 267 19.55 26.95 -57.40
CA PHE A 267 19.48 27.26 -58.84
C PHE A 267 18.12 27.31 -59.54
#